data_AF-A0A0B1SHG7-F1
#
_entry.id   AF-A0A0B1SHG7-F1
#
_cell.length_a   1.000
_cell.length_b   1.000
_cell.length_c   1.000
_cell.angle_alpha   90.00
_cell.angle_beta   90.00
_cell.angle_gamma   90.00
#
_symmetry.space_group_name_H-M   'P 1'
#
loop_
_entity.id
_entity.type
_entity.pdbx_description
1 polymer ?
#
loop_
_entity_poly.entity_id
_entity_poly.type
_entity_poly.pdbx_seq_one_letter_code
_entity_poly.pdbx_strand_id
1 'polypeptide(L)'
;MYEYLNNIRKQVAEGTADNYQNKKLPAAKNMYKLQYDCDMEVELQTEVDKCTGEATLVNDYAQNILRHTVAEVVALDPDKILPGILQMWYDPVRYYGMTDNGNKYMDDRLQTFANVSFSQICLLAIEARTFAEQGPVK
;
A
#
# COMPACT_ATOMS: atom_id res chain seq x y z
N MET A 1 -12.29 -3.80 -0.68
CA MET A 1 -11.04 -3.08 -0.33
C MET A 1 -9.81 -3.75 -0.95
N TYR A 2 -9.38 -4.93 -0.47
CA TYR A 2 -8.13 -5.56 -0.94
C TYR A 2 -8.10 -6.00 -2.42
N GLU A 3 -9.26 -6.27 -3.03
CA GLU A 3 -9.31 -6.69 -4.44
C GLU A 3 -8.74 -5.64 -5.41
N TYR A 4 -8.71 -4.36 -5.01
CA TYR A 4 -8.04 -3.31 -5.77
C TYR A 4 -6.53 -3.59 -5.91
N LEU A 5 -5.86 -4.02 -4.83
CA LEU A 5 -4.46 -4.41 -4.87
C LEU A 5 -4.25 -5.68 -5.72
N ASN A 6 -5.16 -6.63 -5.66
CA ASN A 6 -5.12 -7.81 -6.53
C ASN A 6 -5.26 -7.44 -8.02
N ASN A 7 -6.07 -6.43 -8.36
CA ASN A 7 -6.17 -5.95 -9.73
C ASN A 7 -4.85 -5.32 -10.20
N ILE A 8 -4.18 -4.53 -9.37
CA ILE A 8 -2.84 -4.01 -9.66
C ILE A 8 -1.85 -5.16 -9.87
N ARG A 9 -1.80 -6.12 -8.94
CA ARG A 9 -0.90 -7.28 -9.03
C ARG A 9 -1.15 -8.11 -10.29
N LYS A 10 -2.42 -8.28 -10.68
CA LYS A 10 -2.81 -8.91 -11.95
C LYS A 10 -2.25 -8.15 -13.15
N GLN A 11 -2.40 -6.82 -13.20
CA GLN A 11 -1.84 -6.02 -14.29
C GLN A 11 -0.30 -6.11 -14.36
N VAL A 12 0.38 -6.18 -13.21
CA VAL A 12 1.83 -6.40 -13.16
C VAL A 12 2.19 -7.79 -13.69
N ALA A 13 1.43 -8.83 -13.30
CA ALA A 13 1.61 -10.18 -13.81
C ALA A 13 1.42 -10.26 -15.33
N GLU A 14 0.45 -9.53 -15.87
CA GLU A 14 0.16 -9.45 -17.30
C GLU A 14 1.12 -8.53 -18.09
N GLY A 15 1.96 -7.73 -17.40
CA GLY A 15 2.82 -6.73 -18.04
C GLY A 15 2.06 -5.55 -18.63
N THR A 16 0.85 -5.28 -18.13
CA THR A 16 -0.03 -4.19 -18.59
C THR A 16 -0.03 -2.98 -17.63
N ALA A 17 0.57 -3.15 -16.46
CA ALA A 17 0.71 -2.12 -15.42
C ALA A 17 1.63 -0.97 -15.87
N ASP A 18 1.22 0.27 -15.60
CA ASP A 18 1.95 1.49 -15.98
C ASP A 18 3.28 1.65 -15.24
N ASN A 19 4.32 2.03 -15.96
CA ASN A 19 5.61 2.46 -15.45
C ASN A 19 5.86 3.93 -15.86
N TYR A 20 6.94 4.53 -15.36
CA TYR A 20 7.37 5.86 -15.73
C TYR A 20 7.44 6.10 -17.25
N GLN A 21 7.12 7.33 -17.67
CA GLN A 21 7.11 7.77 -19.08
C GLN A 21 6.19 6.96 -20.01
N ASN A 22 4.98 6.62 -19.55
CA ASN A 22 4.00 5.85 -20.32
C ASN A 22 4.52 4.47 -20.78
N LYS A 23 5.57 3.96 -20.13
CA LYS A 23 6.05 2.59 -20.34
C LYS A 23 5.20 1.62 -19.55
N LYS A 24 5.41 0.32 -19.76
CA LYS A 24 4.81 -0.75 -18.97
C LYS A 24 5.85 -1.44 -18.11
N LEU A 25 5.41 -1.96 -16.97
CA LEU A 25 6.22 -2.87 -16.17
C LEU A 25 6.35 -4.21 -16.92
N PRO A 26 7.48 -4.92 -16.79
CA PRO A 26 7.60 -6.25 -17.35
C PRO A 26 6.63 -7.21 -16.69
N ALA A 27 6.15 -8.22 -17.44
CA ALA A 27 5.28 -9.25 -16.92
C ALA A 27 5.97 -10.06 -15.81
N ALA A 28 5.30 -10.21 -14.66
CA ALA A 28 5.79 -10.98 -13.53
C ALA A 28 5.37 -12.45 -13.63
N LYS A 29 6.33 -13.37 -13.49
CA LYS A 29 6.04 -14.79 -13.26
C LYS A 29 5.79 -15.01 -11.76
N ASN A 30 4.86 -15.90 -11.43
CA ASN A 30 4.56 -16.29 -10.04
C ASN A 30 4.07 -15.14 -9.14
N MET A 31 3.24 -14.23 -9.67
CA MET A 31 2.55 -13.23 -8.86
C MET A 31 1.40 -13.89 -8.10
N TYR A 32 1.51 -14.00 -6.77
CA TYR A 32 0.45 -14.59 -5.96
C TYR A 32 -0.71 -13.64 -5.71
N LYS A 33 -1.94 -14.17 -5.71
CA LYS A 33 -3.14 -13.41 -5.33
C LYS A 33 -3.11 -13.23 -3.80
N LEU A 34 -3.33 -12.00 -3.34
CA LEU A 34 -3.48 -11.70 -1.92
C LEU A 34 -4.82 -12.24 -1.42
N GLN A 35 -4.76 -12.91 -0.28
CA GLN A 35 -5.89 -13.32 0.52
C GLN A 35 -5.99 -12.42 1.74
N TYR A 36 -7.23 -12.08 2.10
CA TYR A 36 -7.48 -11.31 3.30
C TYR A 36 -7.29 -12.17 4.53
N ASP A 37 -6.58 -11.64 5.52
CA ASP A 37 -6.33 -12.32 6.78
C ASP A 37 -6.90 -11.49 7.94
N CYS A 38 -7.95 -12.02 8.57
CA CYS A 38 -8.65 -11.32 9.65
C CYS A 38 -7.82 -11.28 10.95
N ASP A 39 -6.94 -12.25 11.19
CA ASP A 39 -6.12 -12.27 12.41
C ASP A 39 -5.04 -11.18 12.32
N MET A 40 -4.44 -11.02 11.13
CA MET A 40 -3.56 -9.90 10.82
C MET A 40 -4.27 -8.54 10.94
N GLU A 41 -5.54 -8.45 10.55
CA GLU A 41 -6.34 -7.23 10.68
C GLU A 41 -6.56 -6.86 12.15
N VAL A 42 -6.86 -7.81 13.02
CA VAL A 42 -7.02 -7.56 14.46
C VAL A 42 -5.73 -7.04 15.10
N GLU A 43 -4.58 -7.60 14.71
CA GLU A 43 -3.28 -7.11 15.16
C GLU A 43 -3.00 -5.69 14.65
N LEU A 44 -3.22 -5.46 13.36
CA LEU A 44 -3.07 -4.14 12.74
C LEU A 44 -3.98 -3.10 13.41
N GLN A 45 -5.22 -3.46 13.70
CA GLN A 45 -6.20 -2.60 14.36
C GLN A 45 -5.71 -2.16 15.74
N THR A 46 -5.11 -3.08 16.50
CA THR A 46 -4.54 -2.79 17.82
C THR A 46 -3.42 -1.74 17.74
N GLU A 47 -2.59 -1.79 16.71
CA GLU A 47 -1.54 -0.80 16.47
C GLU A 47 -2.10 0.54 15.98
N VAL A 48 -3.06 0.50 15.05
CA VAL A 48 -3.71 1.70 14.51
C VAL A 48 -4.43 2.46 15.63
N ASP A 49 -5.12 1.79 16.55
CA ASP A 49 -5.85 2.42 17.66
C ASP A 49 -4.96 3.21 18.62
N LYS A 50 -3.64 2.95 18.64
CA LYS A 50 -2.68 3.76 19.41
C LYS A 50 -2.49 5.17 18.82
N CYS A 51 -2.94 5.40 17.58
CA CYS A 51 -2.89 6.69 16.91
C CYS A 51 -1.46 7.29 16.83
N THR A 52 -0.43 6.44 16.72
CA THR A 52 0.98 6.91 16.64
C THR A 52 1.29 7.53 15.28
N GLY A 53 0.60 7.07 14.23
CA GLY A 53 0.91 7.45 12.84
C GLY A 53 2.21 6.82 12.32
N GLU A 54 2.66 5.73 12.95
CA GLU A 54 3.89 5.02 12.61
C GLU A 54 3.62 3.55 12.27
N ALA A 55 4.47 2.96 11.44
CA ALA A 55 4.49 1.53 11.17
C ALA A 55 5.26 0.81 12.29
N THR A 56 4.58 0.02 13.11
CA THR A 56 5.13 -0.58 14.34
C THR A 56 5.41 -2.08 14.27
N LEU A 57 4.94 -2.78 13.23
CA LEU A 57 5.07 -4.23 13.05
C LEU A 57 6.18 -4.61 12.06
N VAL A 58 7.19 -3.75 11.92
CA VAL A 58 8.21 -3.80 10.85
C VAL A 58 9.11 -5.04 10.87
N ASN A 59 9.14 -5.79 11.97
CA ASN A 59 9.92 -7.02 12.07
C ASN A 59 9.22 -8.22 11.41
N ASP A 60 7.88 -8.19 11.36
CA ASP A 60 7.06 -9.32 10.96
C ASP A 60 6.32 -9.05 9.63
N TYR A 61 6.01 -7.77 9.35
CA TYR A 61 5.23 -7.38 8.19
C TYR A 61 5.85 -6.21 7.40
N ALA A 62 5.70 -6.27 6.08
CA ALA A 62 5.85 -5.10 5.23
C ALA A 62 4.62 -4.19 5.41
N GLN A 63 4.83 -2.91 5.71
CA GLN A 63 3.76 -1.96 6.02
C GLN A 63 3.78 -0.77 5.08
N ASN A 64 2.60 -0.37 4.61
CA ASN A 64 2.35 0.92 3.98
C ASN A 64 1.46 1.74 4.92
N ILE A 65 1.81 3.01 5.11
CA ILE A 65 1.03 3.93 5.94
C ILE A 65 0.74 5.21 5.17
N LEU A 66 -0.47 5.74 5.35
CA LEU A 66 -0.85 7.07 4.89
C LEU A 66 -1.55 7.78 6.04
N ARG A 67 -1.11 9.01 6.32
CA ARG A 67 -1.73 9.89 7.31
C ARG A 67 -2.23 11.16 6.64
N HIS A 68 -3.48 11.52 6.93
CA HIS A 68 -4.06 12.80 6.56
C HIS A 68 -4.50 13.56 7.81
N THR A 69 -4.30 14.88 7.80
CA THR A 69 -4.74 15.80 8.85
C THR A 69 -5.72 16.86 8.32
N VAL A 70 -5.99 16.86 7.01
CA VAL A 70 -6.90 17.81 6.37
C VAL A 70 -8.33 17.41 6.72
N ALA A 71 -9.04 18.28 7.45
CA ALA A 71 -10.35 17.98 8.01
C ALA A 71 -11.36 17.54 6.93
N GLU A 72 -11.31 18.15 5.76
CA GLU A 72 -12.17 17.81 4.62
C GLU A 72 -11.95 16.39 4.14
N VAL A 73 -10.70 15.89 4.16
CA VAL A 73 -10.35 14.52 3.77
C VAL A 73 -10.72 13.54 4.87
N VAL A 74 -10.44 13.90 6.13
CA VAL A 74 -10.72 13.08 7.32
C VAL A 74 -12.24 12.88 7.54
N ALA A 75 -13.05 13.84 7.09
CA ALA A 75 -14.51 13.76 7.13
C ALA A 75 -15.12 12.91 5.98
N LEU A 76 -14.32 12.46 5.02
CA LEU A 76 -14.81 11.60 3.94
C LEU A 76 -15.04 10.17 4.44
N ASP A 77 -16.01 9.53 3.80
CA ASP A 77 -16.27 8.10 3.94
C ASP A 77 -15.02 7.29 3.50
N PRO A 78 -14.40 6.50 4.40
CA PRO A 78 -13.22 5.70 4.09
C PRO A 78 -13.40 4.85 2.83
N ASP A 79 -14.58 4.23 2.63
CA ASP A 79 -14.83 3.37 1.48
C ASP A 79 -14.76 4.13 0.14
N LYS A 80 -15.00 5.44 0.15
CA LYS A 80 -14.93 6.30 -1.04
C LYS A 80 -13.51 6.74 -1.36
N ILE A 81 -12.66 6.91 -0.35
CA ILE A 81 -11.29 7.41 -0.53
C ILE A 81 -10.25 6.30 -0.66
N LEU A 82 -10.55 5.12 -0.11
CA LEU A 82 -9.64 3.96 -0.09
C LEU A 82 -9.07 3.61 -1.47
N PRO A 83 -9.85 3.54 -2.58
CA PRO A 83 -9.27 3.28 -3.89
C PRO A 83 -8.20 4.29 -4.31
N GLY A 84 -8.39 5.57 -3.99
CA GLY A 84 -7.40 6.62 -4.25
C GLY A 84 -6.15 6.47 -3.39
N ILE A 85 -6.30 6.10 -2.12
CA ILE A 85 -5.19 5.82 -1.21
C ILE A 85 -4.36 4.63 -1.71
N LEU A 86 -5.03 3.54 -2.09
CA LEU A 86 -4.35 2.36 -2.62
C LEU A 86 -3.65 2.66 -3.96
N GLN A 87 -4.20 3.55 -4.79
CA GLN A 87 -3.54 4.05 -6.00
C GLN A 87 -2.26 4.83 -5.65
N MET A 88 -2.27 5.64 -4.59
CA MET A 88 -1.07 6.38 -4.14
C MET A 88 0.07 5.44 -3.74
N TRP A 89 -0.21 4.23 -3.26
CA TRP A 89 0.86 3.25 -3.00
C TRP A 89 1.50 2.70 -4.27
N TYR A 90 0.76 2.70 -5.40
CA TYR A 90 1.27 2.30 -6.71
C TYR A 90 2.01 3.45 -7.43
N ASP A 91 1.53 4.68 -7.29
CA ASP A 91 1.98 5.84 -8.06
C ASP A 91 3.50 6.14 -8.07
N PRO A 92 4.29 5.81 -7.03
CA PRO A 92 5.73 6.00 -7.10
C PRO A 92 6.38 5.33 -8.31
N VAL A 93 5.89 4.17 -8.76
CA VAL A 93 6.42 3.51 -9.96
C VAL A 93 6.09 4.28 -11.24
N ARG A 94 4.98 5.00 -11.26
CA ARG A 94 4.57 5.84 -12.40
C ARG A 94 5.40 7.12 -12.47
N TYR A 95 5.92 7.59 -11.34
CA TYR A 95 6.64 8.85 -11.24
C TYR A 95 8.17 8.70 -11.27
N TYR A 96 8.72 7.74 -10.52
CA TYR A 96 10.18 7.51 -10.44
C TYR A 96 10.64 6.39 -11.37
N GLY A 97 9.77 5.43 -11.65
CA GLY A 97 10.04 4.32 -12.55
C GLY A 97 10.80 3.17 -11.90
N MET A 98 10.36 1.95 -12.18
CA MET A 98 11.21 0.78 -11.99
C MET A 98 12.12 0.65 -13.21
N THR A 99 13.41 0.96 -13.04
CA THR A 99 14.39 1.09 -14.14
C THR A 99 15.47 0.01 -14.11
N ASP A 100 15.60 -0.73 -13.01
CA ASP A 100 16.52 -1.85 -12.92
C ASP A 100 16.04 -3.02 -13.80
N ASN A 101 16.92 -3.51 -14.67
CA ASN A 101 16.59 -4.60 -15.61
C ASN A 101 16.33 -5.96 -14.92
N GLY A 102 16.75 -6.11 -13.67
CA GLY A 102 16.48 -7.28 -12.84
C GLY A 102 15.23 -7.12 -11.96
N ASN A 103 14.47 -6.03 -12.12
CA ASN A 103 13.35 -5.66 -11.24
C ASN A 103 13.73 -5.61 -9.76
N LYS A 104 14.99 -5.27 -9.46
CA LYS A 104 15.45 -5.17 -8.08
C LYS A 104 14.94 -3.88 -7.45
N TYR A 105 14.60 -3.98 -6.17
CA TYR A 105 14.33 -2.82 -5.34
C TYR A 105 15.65 -2.11 -5.02
N MET A 106 15.88 -0.97 -5.69
CA MET A 106 17.12 -0.18 -5.59
C MET A 106 16.85 1.29 -5.26
N ASP A 107 15.59 1.66 -5.07
CA ASP A 107 15.15 3.04 -4.86
C ASP A 107 14.08 3.07 -3.76
N ASP A 108 14.43 3.66 -2.62
CA ASP A 108 13.56 3.68 -1.44
C ASP A 108 12.22 4.40 -1.71
N ARG A 109 12.18 5.31 -2.69
CA ARG A 109 10.95 6.01 -3.09
C ARG A 109 9.89 5.05 -3.65
N LEU A 110 10.30 3.85 -4.09
CA LEU A 110 9.41 2.81 -4.59
C LEU A 110 8.87 1.88 -3.49
N GLN A 111 9.16 2.14 -2.21
CA GLN A 111 8.84 1.23 -1.10
C GLN A 111 7.37 0.79 -1.09
N THR A 112 6.44 1.73 -1.20
CA THR A 112 5.00 1.41 -1.13
C THR A 112 4.57 0.54 -2.31
N PHE A 113 5.13 0.80 -3.49
CA PHE A 113 4.89 0.01 -4.69
C PHE A 113 5.54 -1.38 -4.57
N ALA A 114 6.74 -1.46 -4.01
CA ALA A 114 7.43 -2.73 -3.77
C ALA A 114 6.61 -3.62 -2.85
N ASN A 115 6.05 -3.08 -1.77
CA ASN A 115 5.16 -3.82 -0.86
C ASN A 115 3.90 -4.34 -1.58
N VAL A 116 3.30 -3.53 -2.47
CA VAL A 116 2.12 -3.93 -3.26
C VAL A 116 2.46 -5.02 -4.30
N SER A 117 3.61 -4.92 -4.95
CA SER A 117 3.99 -5.74 -6.11
C SER A 117 4.93 -6.90 -5.78
N PHE A 118 5.33 -7.09 -4.52
CA PHE A 118 6.19 -8.19 -4.13
C PHE A 118 5.50 -9.54 -4.42
N SER A 119 6.08 -10.34 -5.31
CA SER A 119 5.35 -11.45 -5.93
C SER A 119 4.98 -12.57 -4.96
N GLN A 120 5.78 -12.76 -3.90
CA GLN A 120 5.64 -13.85 -2.94
C GLN A 120 4.79 -13.53 -1.72
N ILE A 121 4.32 -12.27 -1.55
CA ILE A 121 3.35 -11.97 -0.50
C ILE A 121 1.98 -12.57 -0.86
N CYS A 122 1.35 -13.23 0.11
CA CYS A 122 0.08 -13.94 -0.05
C CYS A 122 -1.02 -13.43 0.87
N LEU A 123 -0.67 -12.78 1.98
CA LEU A 123 -1.61 -12.33 3.01
C LEU A 123 -1.58 -10.82 3.12
N LEU A 124 -2.72 -10.24 3.50
CA LEU A 124 -2.90 -8.80 3.61
C LEU A 124 -4.01 -8.49 4.64
N ALA A 125 -3.75 -7.46 5.43
CA ALA A 125 -4.74 -6.71 6.18
C ALA A 125 -4.67 -5.22 5.80
N ILE A 126 -5.79 -4.50 5.87
CA ILE A 126 -5.86 -3.05 5.65
C ILE A 126 -6.78 -2.47 6.71
N GLU A 127 -6.35 -1.40 7.37
CA GLU A 127 -7.17 -0.68 8.33
C GLU A 127 -7.20 0.83 8.08
N ALA A 128 -8.35 1.44 8.36
CA ALA A 128 -8.55 2.88 8.27
C ALA A 128 -9.30 3.40 9.50
N ARG A 129 -8.74 4.42 10.15
CA ARG A 129 -9.32 5.05 11.34
C ARG A 129 -9.16 6.57 11.28
N THR A 130 -10.21 7.25 11.74
CA THR A 130 -10.20 8.69 12.00
C THR A 130 -10.03 8.91 13.49
N PHE A 131 -9.07 9.77 13.85
CA PHE A 131 -8.81 10.15 15.23
C PHE A 131 -9.16 11.63 15.43
N ALA A 132 -9.71 11.96 16.61
CA ALA A 132 -9.79 13.35 17.03
C ALA A 132 -8.37 13.90 17.23
N GLU A 133 -8.13 15.18 16.90
CA GLU A 133 -6.84 15.81 17.18
C GLU A 133 -6.48 15.63 18.66
N GLN A 134 -5.40 14.90 18.93
CA GLN A 134 -4.81 14.93 20.26
C GLN A 134 -4.20 16.32 20.43
N GLY A 135 -4.75 17.12 21.35
CA GLY A 135 -4.15 18.38 21.75
C GLY A 135 -2.68 18.21 22.15
N PRO A 136 -1.88 19.28 22.18
CA PRO A 136 -0.44 19.16 22.41
C PRO A 136 -0.16 18.35 23.68
N VAL A 137 0.70 17.34 23.54
CA VAL A 137 1.28 16.60 24.66
C VAL A 137 1.94 17.64 25.57
N LYS A 138 1.37 17.85 26.76
CA LYS A 138 1.93 18.74 27.78
C LYS A 138 3.19 18.17 28.38
#